data_AF-A0A366ZGT3-F1
#
_entry.id   AF-A0A366ZGT3-F1
#
_cell.length_a   1.000
_cell.length_b   1.000
_cell.length_c   1.000
_cell.angle_alpha   90.00
_cell.angle_beta   90.00
_cell.angle_gamma   90.00
#
_symmetry.space_group_name_H-M   'P 1'
#
loop_
_entity.id
_entity.type
_entity.pdbx_description
1 polymer ?
#
loop_
_entity_poly.entity_id
_entity_poly.type
_entity_poly.pdbx_seq_one_letter_code
_entity_poly.pdbx_strand_id
1 'polypeptide(L)'
;MSRPNSLPDGPAADARAGLPESDTAAFDRLASAVLSSPSAPLGPLLRAQLPGTTGVRWLRHEGLAPTARPTALTSAQWRSLFDCWARTSRAPRPGAPANGRGSRPSTHGHAPGAAAIPRWGQ
;
A
#
# COMPACT_ATOMS: atom_id res chain seq x y z
N MET A 1 -24.98 9.64 -14.36
CA MET A 1 -25.59 8.72 -13.38
C MET A 1 -24.52 7.74 -12.94
N SER A 2 -23.96 7.96 -11.74
CA SER A 2 -22.89 7.14 -11.18
C SER A 2 -23.46 5.78 -10.76
N ARG A 3 -22.99 4.69 -11.37
CA ARG A 3 -23.32 3.36 -10.87
C ARG A 3 -22.61 3.19 -9.52
N PRO A 4 -23.34 2.89 -8.42
CA PRO A 4 -22.67 2.41 -7.23
C PRO A 4 -21.95 1.13 -7.65
N ASN A 5 -20.64 1.08 -7.41
CA ASN A 5 -19.88 -0.15 -7.56
C ASN A 5 -20.34 -1.09 -6.44
N SER A 6 -21.50 -1.71 -6.63
CA SER A 6 -22.05 -2.68 -5.70
C SER A 6 -21.02 -3.79 -5.59
N LEU A 7 -20.44 -3.94 -4.40
CA LEU A 7 -19.66 -5.13 -4.09
C LEU A 7 -20.52 -6.35 -4.44
N PRO A 8 -19.98 -7.35 -5.17
CA PRO A 8 -20.73 -8.55 -5.46
C PRO A 8 -21.20 -9.17 -4.13
N ASP A 9 -22.46 -9.60 -4.11
CA ASP A 9 -23.09 -10.26 -2.97
C ASP A 9 -22.19 -11.42 -2.52
N GLY A 10 -21.73 -11.38 -1.26
CA GLY A 10 -20.67 -12.26 -0.79
C GLY A 10 -20.02 -11.83 0.53
N PRO A 11 -19.00 -12.56 1.01
CA PRO A 11 -18.41 -12.36 2.33
C PRO A 11 -17.79 -10.95 2.52
N ALA A 12 -17.41 -10.26 1.45
CA ALA A 12 -16.96 -8.88 1.51
C ALA A 12 -18.10 -7.88 1.79
N ALA A 13 -19.31 -8.13 1.27
CA ALA A 13 -20.49 -7.32 1.53
C ALA A 13 -20.98 -7.49 2.99
N ASP A 14 -20.96 -8.72 3.50
CA ASP A 14 -21.25 -9.03 4.91
C ASP A 14 -20.27 -8.33 5.87
N ALA A 15 -18.98 -8.35 5.54
CA ALA A 15 -17.96 -7.61 6.27
C ALA A 15 -18.23 -6.09 6.28
N ARG A 16 -18.63 -5.52 5.14
CA ARG A 16 -18.99 -4.10 5.00
C ARG A 16 -20.22 -3.73 5.84
N ALA A 17 -21.23 -4.59 5.88
CA ALA A 17 -22.46 -4.34 6.63
C ALA A 17 -22.20 -4.20 8.14
N GLY A 18 -21.13 -4.82 8.66
CA GLY A 18 -20.71 -4.70 10.05
C GLY A 18 -19.76 -3.54 10.36
N LEU A 19 -19.41 -2.69 9.38
CA LEU A 19 -18.49 -1.56 9.58
C LEU A 19 -19.25 -0.23 9.79
N PRO A 20 -18.67 0.71 10.56
CA PRO A 20 -19.24 2.05 10.67
C PRO A 20 -19.16 2.77 9.31
N GLU A 21 -20.13 3.64 9.03
CA GLU A 21 -20.27 4.31 7.73
C GLU A 21 -18.98 5.05 7.30
N SER A 22 -18.28 5.66 8.25
CA SER A 22 -17.00 6.35 8.02
C SER A 22 -15.90 5.45 7.44
N ASP A 23 -15.93 4.15 7.73
CA ASP A 23 -14.94 3.18 7.26
C ASP A 23 -15.37 2.45 5.99
N THR A 24 -16.67 2.48 5.65
CA THR A 24 -17.21 1.76 4.48
C THR A 24 -16.58 2.20 3.16
N ALA A 25 -16.29 3.50 2.99
CA ALA A 25 -15.66 4.02 1.78
C ALA A 25 -14.20 3.56 1.63
N ALA A 26 -13.47 3.50 2.76
CA ALA A 26 -12.10 3.01 2.77
C ALA A 26 -12.05 1.49 2.51
N PHE A 27 -13.00 0.75 3.08
CA PHE A 27 -13.18 -0.68 2.82
C PHE A 27 -13.49 -0.95 1.34
N ASP A 28 -14.41 -0.20 0.74
CA ASP A 28 -14.79 -0.35 -0.67
C ASP A 28 -13.60 -0.13 -1.61
N ARG A 29 -12.75 0.86 -1.32
CA ARG A 29 -11.50 1.10 -2.05
C ARG A 29 -10.56 -0.10 -1.97
N LEU A 30 -10.36 -0.66 -0.77
CA LEU A 30 -9.51 -1.84 -0.56
C LEU A 30 -10.08 -3.07 -1.28
N ALA A 31 -11.36 -3.33 -1.10
CA ALA A 31 -12.07 -4.45 -1.72
C ALA A 31 -12.00 -4.35 -3.25
N SER A 32 -12.24 -3.16 -3.81
CA SER A 32 -12.11 -2.92 -5.25
C SER A 32 -10.69 -3.17 -5.77
N ALA A 33 -9.65 -2.74 -5.02
CA ALA A 33 -8.27 -2.97 -5.41
C ALA A 33 -7.89 -4.46 -5.42
N VAL A 34 -8.36 -5.21 -4.42
CA VAL A 34 -8.09 -6.65 -4.29
C VAL A 34 -8.92 -7.47 -5.31
N LEU A 35 -10.18 -7.09 -5.53
CA LEU A 35 -11.10 -7.75 -6.44
C LEU A 35 -10.91 -7.33 -7.90
N SER A 36 -10.10 -6.31 -8.20
CA SER A 36 -9.69 -5.98 -9.57
C SER A 36 -8.89 -7.09 -10.25
N SER A 37 -8.37 -8.07 -9.48
CA SER A 37 -7.67 -9.25 -10.00
C SER A 37 -8.05 -10.49 -9.19
N PRO A 38 -9.29 -10.99 -9.31
CA PRO A 38 -9.84 -12.01 -8.42
C PRO A 38 -9.21 -13.40 -8.63
N SER A 39 -8.55 -13.62 -9.77
CA SER A 39 -7.79 -14.84 -10.05
C SER A 39 -6.32 -14.76 -9.60
N ALA A 40 -5.83 -13.57 -9.23
CA ALA A 40 -4.45 -13.41 -8.79
C ALA A 40 -4.26 -13.89 -7.34
N PRO A 41 -3.07 -14.41 -7.00
CA PRO A 41 -2.76 -14.84 -5.65
C PRO A 41 -2.79 -13.65 -4.68
N LEU A 42 -3.30 -13.87 -3.46
CA LEU A 42 -3.39 -12.85 -2.42
C LEU A 42 -2.03 -12.26 -2.03
N GLY A 43 -0.97 -13.05 -2.02
CA GLY A 43 0.37 -12.58 -1.58
C GLY A 43 0.87 -11.34 -2.35
N PRO A 44 0.99 -11.40 -3.69
CA PRO A 44 1.35 -10.23 -4.51
C PRO A 44 0.39 -9.06 -4.40
N LEU A 45 -0.93 -9.31 -4.35
CA LEU A 45 -1.94 -8.26 -4.19
C LEU A 45 -1.78 -7.51 -2.86
N LEU A 46 -1.59 -8.26 -1.76
CA LEU A 46 -1.37 -7.68 -0.44
C LEU A 46 -0.05 -6.91 -0.35
N ARG A 47 1.01 -7.33 -1.06
CA ARG A 47 2.26 -6.56 -1.14
C ARG A 47 2.11 -5.23 -1.87
N ALA A 48 1.15 -5.09 -2.77
CA ALA A 48 0.85 -3.82 -3.42
C ALA A 48 0.06 -2.87 -2.50
N GLN A 49 -0.78 -3.40 -1.60
CA GLN A 49 -1.63 -2.60 -0.71
C GLN A 49 -1.00 -2.32 0.66
N LEU A 50 -0.20 -3.25 1.18
CA LEU A 50 0.40 -3.18 2.51
C LEU A 50 1.92 -3.00 2.39
N PRO A 51 2.53 -2.10 3.18
CA PRO A 51 3.97 -1.89 3.15
C PRO A 51 4.75 -3.09 3.69
N GLY A 52 5.88 -3.36 3.06
CA GLY A 52 6.87 -4.32 3.54
C GLY A 52 6.31 -5.74 3.68
N THR A 53 6.40 -6.29 4.88
CA THR A 53 6.01 -7.68 5.20
C THR A 53 4.66 -7.78 5.88
N THR A 54 3.93 -6.67 6.08
CA THR A 54 2.64 -6.66 6.80
C THR A 54 1.61 -7.61 6.18
N GLY A 55 1.51 -7.64 4.84
CA GLY A 55 0.62 -8.59 4.16
C GLY A 55 0.99 -10.05 4.38
N VAL A 56 2.29 -10.37 4.42
CA VAL A 56 2.76 -11.75 4.68
C VAL A 56 2.56 -12.15 6.14
N ARG A 57 2.78 -11.21 7.08
CA ARG A 57 2.53 -11.44 8.51
C ARG A 57 1.05 -11.68 8.78
N TRP A 58 0.17 -10.91 8.13
CA TRP A 58 -1.27 -11.10 8.22
C TRP A 58 -1.70 -12.46 7.64
N LEU A 59 -1.22 -12.84 6.44
CA LEU A 59 -1.50 -14.17 5.87
C LEU A 59 -1.10 -15.30 6.82
N ARG A 60 0.08 -15.20 7.45
CA ARG A 60 0.55 -16.19 8.41
C ARG A 60 -0.31 -16.23 9.67
N HIS A 61 -0.79 -15.08 10.14
CA HIS A 61 -1.68 -14.97 11.30
C HIS A 61 -3.04 -15.62 11.03
N GLU A 62 -3.63 -15.38 9.86
CA GLU A 62 -4.90 -15.98 9.45
C GLU A 62 -4.77 -17.44 8.98
N GLY A 63 -3.55 -18.00 8.95
CA GLY A 63 -3.30 -19.36 8.47
C GLY A 63 -3.55 -19.55 6.96
N LEU A 64 -3.51 -18.46 6.18
CA LEU A 64 -3.81 -18.46 4.76
C LEU A 64 -2.55 -18.70 3.90
N ALA A 65 -2.70 -19.51 2.86
CA ALA A 65 -1.66 -19.67 1.85
C ALA A 65 -1.50 -18.36 1.04
N PRO A 66 -0.28 -17.96 0.65
CA PRO A 66 -0.06 -16.78 -0.18
C PRO A 66 -0.65 -16.92 -1.60
N THR A 67 -0.95 -18.15 -2.01
CA THR A 67 -1.64 -18.51 -3.27
C THR A 67 -3.16 -18.56 -3.13
N ALA A 68 -3.70 -18.32 -1.93
CA ALA A 68 -5.13 -18.27 -1.71
C ALA A 68 -5.77 -17.18 -2.58
N ARG A 69 -7.01 -17.45 -3.01
CA ARG A 69 -7.78 -16.53 -3.85
C ARG A 69 -8.49 -15.49 -2.97
N PRO A 70 -8.59 -14.24 -3.42
CA PRO A 70 -9.35 -13.21 -2.71
C PRO A 70 -10.81 -13.56 -2.45
N THR A 71 -11.42 -14.31 -3.38
CA THR A 71 -12.81 -14.77 -3.27
C THR A 71 -13.03 -15.86 -2.23
N ALA A 72 -11.96 -16.50 -1.74
CA ALA A 72 -12.04 -17.53 -0.70
C ALA A 72 -12.03 -16.94 0.73
N LEU A 73 -11.85 -15.63 0.86
CA LEU A 73 -11.83 -14.95 2.15
C LEU A 73 -13.21 -14.91 2.79
N THR A 74 -13.29 -15.24 4.07
CA THR A 74 -14.52 -15.12 4.87
C THR A 74 -14.77 -13.66 5.28
N SER A 75 -15.99 -13.35 5.75
CA SER A 75 -16.31 -12.00 6.21
C SER A 75 -15.48 -11.56 7.43
N ALA A 76 -15.14 -12.50 8.31
CA ALA A 76 -14.21 -12.24 9.42
C ALA A 76 -12.79 -11.88 8.92
N GLN A 77 -12.28 -12.61 7.92
CA GLN A 77 -10.96 -12.34 7.34
C GLN A 77 -10.93 -11.00 6.60
N TRP A 78 -12.00 -10.63 5.89
CA TRP A 78 -12.12 -9.30 5.27
C TRP A 78 -12.06 -8.17 6.30
N ARG A 79 -12.72 -8.32 7.46
CA ARG A 79 -12.64 -7.34 8.57
C ARG A 79 -11.25 -7.26 9.19
N SER A 80 -10.63 -8.41 9.47
CA SER A 80 -9.24 -8.50 9.97
C SER A 80 -8.26 -7.82 9.00
N LEU A 81 -8.40 -8.07 7.70
CA LEU A 81 -7.59 -7.45 6.66
C LEU A 81 -7.77 -5.92 6.63
N PHE A 82 -9.02 -5.46 6.64
CA PHE A 82 -9.33 -4.04 6.61
C PHE A 82 -8.76 -3.31 7.82
N ASP A 83 -8.90 -3.86 9.02
CA ASP A 83 -8.35 -3.28 10.24
C ASP A 83 -6.81 -3.20 10.18
N CYS A 84 -6.14 -4.26 9.74
CA CYS A 84 -4.69 -4.28 9.53
C CYS A 84 -4.24 -3.21 8.53
N TRP A 85 -4.97 -3.10 7.41
CA TRP A 85 -4.73 -2.09 6.38
C TRP A 85 -5.02 -0.67 6.88
N ALA A 86 -6.10 -0.45 7.62
CA ALA A 86 -6.50 0.85 8.14
C ALA A 86 -5.48 1.37 9.17
N ARG A 87 -5.03 0.52 10.10
CA ARG A 87 -3.95 0.87 11.04
C ARG A 87 -2.67 1.27 10.31
N THR A 88 -2.33 0.56 9.25
CA THR A 88 -1.09 0.80 8.49
C THR A 88 -1.19 2.01 7.56
N SER A 89 -2.38 2.27 7.01
CA SER A 89 -2.66 3.41 6.11
C SER A 89 -2.82 4.71 6.88
N ARG A 90 -3.32 4.66 8.12
CA ARG A 90 -3.53 5.83 8.99
C ARG A 90 -2.27 6.24 9.75
N ALA A 91 -1.30 5.33 9.92
CA ALA A 91 -0.01 5.68 10.46
C ALA A 91 0.71 6.63 9.47
N PRO A 92 1.03 7.88 9.86
CA PRO A 92 1.88 8.73 9.03
C PRO A 92 3.23 8.03 8.89
N ARG A 93 3.55 7.53 7.70
CA ARG A 93 4.79 6.78 7.43
C ARG A 93 5.99 7.62 7.85
N PRO A 94 6.77 7.21 8.86
CA PRO A 94 8.12 7.73 9.03
C PRO A 94 8.98 6.99 7.99
N GLY A 95 9.36 7.67 6.92
CA GLY A 95 10.40 7.15 6.01
C GLY A 95 9.92 6.44 4.76
N ALA A 96 9.07 7.07 3.94
CA ALA A 96 9.22 6.84 2.51
C ALA A 96 10.53 7.54 2.09
N PRO A 97 11.58 6.85 1.59
CA PRO A 97 12.57 7.54 0.79
C PRO A 97 11.80 8.06 -0.42
N ALA A 98 11.57 9.37 -0.45
CA ALA A 98 11.29 10.05 -1.69
C ALA A 98 12.41 9.61 -2.63
N ASN A 99 12.05 8.85 -3.67
CA ASN A 99 12.96 8.50 -4.74
C ASN A 99 13.25 9.80 -5.49
N GLY A 100 14.10 10.63 -4.88
CA GLY A 100 14.59 11.91 -5.36
C GLY A 100 15.56 11.66 -6.49
N ARG A 101 15.04 11.14 -7.60
CA ARG A 101 15.66 11.36 -8.90
C ARG A 101 15.30 12.78 -9.32
N GLY A 102 16.23 13.70 -9.06
CA GLY A 102 16.20 15.04 -9.63
C GLY A 102 16.27 16.14 -8.58
N SER A 103 17.50 16.51 -8.19
CA SER A 103 17.94 17.91 -8.11
C SER A 103 19.41 17.92 -7.71
N ARG A 104 20.26 17.84 -8.73
CA ARG A 104 21.65 18.31 -8.68
C ARG A 104 21.61 19.76 -8.18
N PRO A 105 22.33 20.17 -7.13
CA PRO A 105 22.47 21.58 -6.83
C PRO A 105 23.39 22.20 -7.89
N SER A 106 22.82 22.61 -9.02
CA SER A 106 23.48 23.55 -9.92
C SER A 106 23.18 24.95 -9.43
N THR A 107 23.81 25.35 -8.32
CA THR A 107 23.99 26.76 -8.01
C THR A 107 25.02 27.30 -8.98
N HIS A 108 24.54 27.77 -10.12
CA HIS A 108 25.32 28.67 -10.97
C HIS A 108 25.32 30.04 -10.29
N GLY A 109 26.28 30.23 -9.40
CA GLY A 109 26.65 31.52 -8.84
C GLY A 109 28.03 31.89 -9.36
N HIS A 110 28.06 32.79 -10.35
CA HIS A 110 29.29 33.44 -10.77
C HIS A 110 29.90 34.24 -9.63
N ALA A 111 31.17 33.98 -9.31
CA ALA A 111 32.11 34.98 -8.83
C ALA A 111 33.54 34.58 -9.25
N PRO A 112 34.25 35.39 -10.05
CA PRO A 112 35.62 35.14 -10.46
C PRO A 112 36.60 35.60 -9.36
N GLY A 113 37.53 34.74 -8.96
CA GLY A 113 38.61 35.17 -8.08
C GLY A 113 39.46 34.04 -7.50
N ALA A 114 40.77 34.18 -7.67
CA ALA A 114 41.86 33.51 -6.97
C ALA A 114 42.23 32.07 -7.39
N ALA A 115 43.30 32.01 -8.18
CA ALA A 115 44.11 30.84 -8.44
C ALA A 115 44.81 30.33 -7.17
N ALA A 116 44.88 29.00 -6.99
CA ALA A 116 45.86 28.36 -6.13
C ALA A 116 46.13 26.88 -6.54
N ILE A 117 47.18 26.72 -7.37
CA ILE A 117 48.25 25.68 -7.40
C ILE A 117 47.89 24.18 -7.23
N PRO A 118 48.25 23.30 -8.20
CA PRO A 118 48.34 21.85 -7.98
C PRO A 118 49.75 21.44 -7.52
N ARG A 119 49.86 20.65 -6.44
CA ARG A 119 51.09 19.90 -6.10
C ARG A 119 50.81 18.66 -5.26
N TRP A 120 50.62 17.50 -5.90
CA TRP A 120 50.92 16.22 -5.25
C TRP A 120 51.47 15.24 -6.30
N GLY A 121 52.79 15.26 -6.47
CA GLY A 121 53.55 14.06 -6.72
C GLY A 121 54.21 13.64 -5.41
N GLN A 122 54.12 12.34 -5.10
CA GLN A 122 55.09 11.47 -4.43
C GLN A 122 54.52 10.05 -4.50
#